data_AF-A0A4R1EKX7-F1
#
_entry.id   AF-A0A4R1EKX7-F1
#
_cell.length_a   1.000
_cell.length_b   1.000
_cell.length_c   1.000
_cell.angle_alpha   90.00
_cell.angle_beta   90.00
_cell.angle_gamma   90.00
#
_symmetry.space_group_name_H-M   'P 1'
#
loop_
_entity.id
_entity.type
_entity.pdbx_description
1 polymer ?
#
loop_
_entity_poly.entity_id
_entity_poly.type
_entity_poly.pdbx_seq_one_letter_code
_entity_poly.pdbx_strand_id
1 'polypeptide(L)'
;MNQLIGIETKRYSTFMKLVLEEFCENVSIQIGTGVTKSKIKTYEDKDIPWLLQNWCTNKKLKSTAFFSLKQNGEELFGFFDHPDNMWSDISTLPFIEKAASNKVIYFNVVDRSEEKSWFSKLMNKII
;
A
#
# COMPACT_ATOMS: atom_id res chain seq x y z
N MET A 1 9.30 -6.64 16.12
CA MET A 1 8.78 -7.85 15.44
C MET A 1 9.12 -7.72 13.98
N ASN A 2 9.69 -8.75 13.34
CA ASN A 2 10.17 -8.68 11.96
C ASN A 2 9.13 -9.30 11.01
N GLN A 3 7.89 -8.82 11.05
CA GLN A 3 6.77 -9.37 10.26
C GLN A 3 6.14 -8.27 9.41
N LEU A 4 5.62 -8.66 8.25
CA LEU A 4 4.84 -7.82 7.35
C LEU A 4 3.54 -8.52 7.00
N ILE A 5 2.58 -7.72 6.54
CA ILE A 5 1.30 -8.20 6.04
C ILE A 5 1.33 -8.05 4.52
N GLY A 6 1.29 -9.18 3.81
CA GLY A 6 1.07 -9.19 2.37
C GLY A 6 -0.42 -9.03 2.05
N ILE A 7 -0.76 -8.14 1.15
CA ILE A 7 -2.15 -7.76 0.85
C ILE A 7 -2.49 -8.13 -0.61
N GLU A 8 -3.58 -8.86 -0.80
CA GLU A 8 -4.13 -9.19 -2.11
C GLU A 8 -5.53 -8.59 -2.27
N THR A 9 -5.74 -7.83 -3.34
CA THR A 9 -7.07 -7.28 -3.65
C THR A 9 -7.22 -6.96 -5.13
N LYS A 10 -8.45 -7.02 -5.64
CA LYS A 10 -8.82 -6.44 -6.94
C LYS A 10 -9.59 -5.13 -6.81
N ARG A 11 -9.84 -4.68 -5.58
CA ARG A 11 -10.58 -3.46 -5.22
C ARG A 11 -9.62 -2.35 -4.79
N TYR A 12 -8.52 -2.13 -5.54
CA TYR A 12 -7.44 -1.22 -5.16
C TYR A 12 -7.95 0.17 -4.76
N SER A 13 -8.82 0.79 -5.57
CA SER A 13 -9.36 2.11 -5.25
C SER A 13 -10.16 2.12 -3.95
N THR A 14 -10.90 1.06 -3.65
CA THR A 14 -11.66 0.96 -2.40
C THR A 14 -10.71 0.81 -1.21
N PHE A 15 -9.74 -0.09 -1.31
CA PHE A 15 -8.79 -0.32 -0.23
C PHE A 15 -7.93 0.92 0.06
N MET A 16 -7.39 1.57 -0.97
CA MET A 16 -6.56 2.75 -0.79
C MET A 16 -7.33 3.94 -0.22
N LYS A 17 -8.64 4.05 -0.50
CA LYS A 17 -9.49 5.06 0.18
C LYS A 17 -9.59 4.77 1.67
N LEU A 18 -9.87 3.53 2.05
CA LEU A 18 -9.91 3.14 3.46
C LEU A 18 -8.58 3.42 4.17
N VAL A 19 -7.46 3.13 3.53
CA VAL A 19 -6.12 3.42 4.08
C VAL A 19 -5.93 4.92 4.28
N LEU A 20 -6.22 5.75 3.28
CA LEU A 20 -6.02 7.19 3.38
C LEU A 20 -7.03 7.90 4.29
N GLU A 21 -8.21 7.31 4.51
CA GLU A 21 -9.20 7.80 5.47
C GLU A 21 -8.81 7.44 6.91
N GLU A 22 -8.31 6.23 7.14
CA GLU A 22 -7.89 5.77 8.48
C GLU A 22 -6.56 6.41 8.92
N PHE A 23 -5.56 6.43 8.04
CA PHE A 23 -4.20 6.89 8.35
C PHE A 23 -3.97 8.27 7.70
N CYS A 24 -4.70 9.28 8.20
CA CYS A 24 -4.72 10.61 7.59
C CYS A 24 -3.91 11.71 8.30
N GLU A 25 -3.42 11.44 9.51
CA GLU A 25 -2.72 12.44 10.33
C GLU A 25 -1.24 12.11 10.49
N ASN A 26 -0.39 13.15 10.45
CA ASN A 26 1.07 13.08 10.56
C ASN A 26 1.69 12.12 9.55
N VAL A 27 1.20 12.19 8.31
CA VAL A 27 1.62 11.31 7.23
C VAL A 27 2.53 11.98 6.19
N SER A 28 3.38 11.15 5.60
CA SER A 28 4.13 11.45 4.40
C SER A 28 3.83 10.36 3.38
N ILE A 29 3.20 10.73 2.27
CA ILE A 29 2.81 9.81 1.20
C ILE A 29 3.69 10.05 -0.01
N GLN A 30 4.39 9.02 -0.48
CA GLN A 30 5.20 9.07 -1.69
C GLN A 30 4.52 8.25 -2.79
N ILE A 31 4.35 8.84 -3.97
CA ILE A 31 3.72 8.20 -5.12
C ILE A 31 4.58 8.45 -6.35
N GLY A 32 4.87 7.41 -7.13
CA GLY A 32 5.65 7.52 -8.36
C GLY A 32 5.17 6.63 -9.50
N THR A 33 5.36 7.10 -10.74
CA THR A 33 5.12 6.33 -11.98
C THR A 33 6.37 5.58 -12.46
N GLY A 34 7.45 5.61 -11.68
CA GLY A 34 8.67 4.86 -11.89
C GLY A 34 9.50 4.81 -10.61
N VAL A 35 10.65 4.14 -10.67
CA VAL A 35 11.47 3.80 -9.49
C VAL A 35 12.59 4.82 -9.22
N THR A 36 12.72 5.85 -10.04
CA THR A 36 13.73 6.91 -9.91
C THR A 36 13.18 8.06 -9.06
N LYS A 37 14.02 8.66 -8.20
CA LYS A 37 13.64 9.79 -7.33
C LYS A 37 12.95 10.95 -8.07
N SER A 38 13.36 11.24 -9.31
CA SER A 38 12.77 12.29 -10.15
C SER A 38 11.31 12.05 -10.53
N LYS A 39 10.80 10.82 -10.37
CA LYS A 39 9.42 10.42 -10.71
C LYS A 39 8.55 10.21 -9.48
N ILE A 40 9.07 10.45 -8.28
CA ILE A 40 8.34 10.30 -7.02
C ILE A 40 7.93 11.69 -6.54
N LYS A 41 6.64 11.85 -6.26
CA LYS A 41 6.09 13.04 -5.62
C LYS A 41 5.70 12.70 -4.18
N THR A 42 6.01 13.62 -3.28
CA THR A 42 5.62 13.56 -1.86
C THR A 42 4.37 14.40 -1.63
N TYR A 43 3.51 13.90 -0.76
CA TYR A 43 2.25 14.50 -0.32
C TYR A 43 2.15 14.41 1.20
N GLU A 44 1.39 15.32 1.80
CA GLU A 44 1.17 15.42 3.25
C GLU A 44 -0.34 15.31 3.57
N ASP A 45 -0.70 15.35 4.86
CA ASP A 45 -2.09 15.27 5.37
C ASP A 45 -3.07 16.15 4.59
N LYS A 46 -2.66 17.41 4.34
CA LYS A 46 -3.48 18.41 3.63
C LYS A 46 -3.84 18.01 2.19
N ASP A 47 -3.06 17.11 1.58
CA ASP A 47 -3.24 16.67 0.20
C ASP A 47 -4.17 15.44 0.10
N ILE A 48 -4.52 14.81 1.22
CA ILE A 48 -5.37 13.60 1.25
C ILE A 48 -6.71 13.81 0.54
N PRO A 49 -7.46 14.92 0.73
CA PRO A 49 -8.70 15.13 -0.01
C PRO A 49 -8.49 15.10 -1.54
N TRP A 50 -7.39 15.67 -2.01
CA TRP A 50 -7.03 15.63 -3.43
C TRP A 50 -6.67 14.21 -3.88
N LEU A 51 -5.91 13.46 -3.08
CA LEU A 51 -5.53 12.07 -3.38
C LEU A 51 -6.75 11.14 -3.44
N LEU A 52 -7.68 11.25 -2.49
CA LEU A 52 -8.92 10.48 -2.45
C LEU A 52 -9.77 10.70 -3.72
N GLN A 53 -9.80 11.93 -4.21
CA GLN A 53 -10.58 12.31 -5.40
C GLN A 53 -9.86 11.96 -6.72
N ASN A 54 -8.55 12.18 -6.80
CA ASN A 54 -7.83 12.21 -8.08
C ASN A 54 -6.86 11.04 -8.28
N TRP A 55 -6.32 10.47 -7.20
CA TRP A 55 -5.35 9.37 -7.27
C TRP A 55 -5.96 8.01 -6.93
N CYS A 56 -6.90 7.92 -5.99
CA CYS A 56 -7.56 6.67 -5.59
C CYS A 56 -8.58 6.15 -6.62
N THR A 57 -8.13 5.96 -7.86
CA THR A 57 -8.86 5.33 -8.96
C THR A 57 -8.06 4.14 -9.47
N ASN A 58 -8.74 3.09 -9.94
CA ASN A 58 -8.05 1.90 -10.45
C ASN A 58 -7.10 2.22 -11.60
N LYS A 59 -7.47 3.18 -12.47
CA LYS A 59 -6.60 3.62 -13.58
C LYS A 59 -5.27 4.18 -13.07
N LYS A 60 -5.31 5.07 -12.07
CA LYS A 60 -4.10 5.70 -11.52
C LYS A 60 -3.27 4.73 -10.70
N LEU A 61 -3.91 3.93 -9.84
CA LEU A 61 -3.23 2.94 -9.01
C LEU A 61 -2.49 1.90 -9.86
N LYS A 62 -3.10 1.37 -10.92
CA LYS A 62 -2.44 0.43 -11.84
C LYS A 62 -1.30 1.04 -12.65
N SER A 63 -1.29 2.36 -12.83
CA SER A 63 -0.18 3.09 -13.48
C SER A 63 0.88 3.59 -12.50
N THR A 64 0.68 3.38 -11.19
CA THR A 64 1.62 3.78 -10.15
C THR A 64 2.60 2.63 -9.93
N ALA A 65 3.89 2.92 -10.03
CA ALA A 65 4.96 1.95 -9.82
C ALA A 65 5.48 1.95 -8.39
N PHE A 66 5.25 3.03 -7.64
CA PHE A 66 5.73 3.16 -6.27
C PHE A 66 4.71 3.88 -5.40
N PHE A 67 4.45 3.31 -4.23
CA PHE A 67 3.70 3.94 -3.17
C PHE A 67 4.33 3.61 -1.81
N SER A 68 4.42 4.62 -0.95
CA SER A 68 4.80 4.48 0.46
C SER A 68 3.97 5.46 1.28
N LEU A 69 3.27 4.97 2.30
CA LEU A 69 2.64 5.78 3.33
C LEU A 69 3.42 5.60 4.62
N LYS A 70 3.92 6.71 5.13
CA LYS A 70 4.55 6.78 6.45
C LYS A 70 3.68 7.59 7.39
N GLN A 71 3.56 7.15 8.64
CA GLN A 71 2.94 7.90 9.72
C GLN A 71 3.95 8.06 10.85
N ASN A 72 4.17 9.28 11.33
CA ASN A 72 5.18 9.57 12.37
C ASN A 72 6.61 9.07 11.99
N GLY A 73 6.92 9.00 10.70
CA GLY A 73 8.20 8.52 10.18
C GLY A 73 8.31 7.01 9.95
N GLU A 74 7.36 6.21 10.43
CA GLU A 74 7.32 4.77 10.23
C GLU A 74 6.49 4.40 8.99
N GLU A 75 6.99 3.51 8.14
CA GLU A 75 6.26 3.06 6.96
C GLU A 75 5.18 2.05 7.35
N LEU A 76 3.92 2.40 7.10
CA LEU A 76 2.77 1.57 7.43
C LEU A 76 2.26 0.80 6.22
N PHE A 77 2.31 1.38 5.02
CA PHE A 77 1.84 0.73 3.79
C PHE A 77 2.77 1.03 2.63
N GLY A 78 2.89 0.09 1.71
CA GLY A 78 3.62 0.31 0.47
C GLY A 78 3.24 -0.67 -0.63
N PHE A 79 3.61 -0.32 -1.85
CA PHE A 79 3.72 -1.26 -2.95
C PHE A 79 4.83 -0.83 -3.90
N PHE A 80 5.40 -1.80 -4.62
CA PHE A 80 6.42 -1.59 -5.64
C PHE A 80 6.05 -2.34 -6.92
N ASP A 81 6.37 -1.74 -8.07
CA ASP A 81 6.05 -2.17 -9.43
C ASP A 81 4.54 -2.14 -9.78
N HIS A 82 3.69 -2.72 -8.93
CA HIS A 82 2.25 -2.78 -9.13
C HIS A 82 1.51 -2.87 -7.79
N PRO A 83 0.26 -2.36 -7.66
CA PRO A 83 -0.55 -2.50 -6.44
C PRO A 83 -0.95 -3.93 -6.08
N ASP A 84 -0.67 -4.93 -6.94
CA ASP A 84 -0.75 -6.34 -6.54
C ASP A 84 0.36 -6.74 -5.56
N ASN A 85 1.47 -5.99 -5.51
CA ASN A 85 2.61 -6.24 -4.63
C ASN A 85 2.52 -5.39 -3.36
N MET A 86 1.33 -5.30 -2.77
CA MET A 86 1.08 -4.42 -1.63
C MET A 86 1.44 -5.10 -0.31
N TRP A 87 2.01 -4.32 0.60
CA TRP A 87 2.32 -4.74 1.95
C TRP A 87 1.89 -3.70 2.98
N SER A 88 1.85 -4.14 4.22
CA SER A 88 1.69 -3.27 5.38
C SER A 88 2.53 -3.73 6.55
N ASP A 89 2.85 -2.79 7.46
CA ASP A 89 3.45 -3.10 8.74
C ASP A 89 2.50 -3.90 9.62
N ILE A 90 3.04 -4.77 10.48
CA ILE A 90 2.24 -5.64 11.35
C ILE A 90 1.40 -4.86 12.37
N SER A 91 1.79 -3.64 12.72
CA SER A 91 1.02 -2.75 13.60
C SER A 91 -0.37 -2.41 13.06
N THR A 92 -0.59 -2.52 11.75
CA THR A 92 -1.88 -2.23 11.11
C THR A 92 -2.83 -3.44 11.09
N LEU A 93 -2.44 -4.58 11.66
CA LEU A 93 -3.22 -5.82 11.61
C LEU A 93 -4.70 -5.64 12.00
N PRO A 94 -5.07 -4.90 13.06
CA PRO A 94 -6.48 -4.70 13.40
C PRO A 94 -7.30 -4.03 12.27
N PHE A 95 -6.70 -3.08 11.56
CA PHE A 95 -7.31 -2.44 10.40
C PHE A 95 -7.44 -3.42 9.23
N ILE A 96 -6.39 -4.21 8.97
CA ILE A 96 -6.36 -5.23 7.91
C ILE A 96 -7.44 -6.29 8.14
N GLU A 97 -7.59 -6.79 9.37
CA GLU A 97 -8.62 -7.78 9.73
C GLU A 97 -10.03 -7.23 9.47
N LYS A 98 -10.28 -5.97 9.82
CA LYS A 98 -11.54 -5.28 9.53
C LYS A 98 -11.79 -5.12 8.03
N ALA A 99 -10.76 -4.79 7.25
CA ALA A 99 -10.88 -4.71 5.79
C ALA A 99 -11.16 -6.09 5.16
N ALA A 100 -10.54 -7.14 5.69
CA ALA A 100 -10.73 -8.52 5.26
C ALA A 100 -12.13 -9.04 5.62
N SER A 101 -12.64 -8.77 6.82
CA SER A 101 -14.01 -9.14 7.23
C SER A 101 -15.06 -8.49 6.33
N ASN A 102 -14.79 -7.28 5.84
CA ASN A 102 -15.61 -6.56 4.87
C ASN A 102 -15.39 -6.99 3.42
N LYS A 103 -14.62 -8.07 3.19
CA LYS A 103 -14.32 -8.65 1.86
C LYS A 103 -13.72 -7.64 0.89
N VAL A 104 -12.91 -6.71 1.40
CA VAL A 104 -12.17 -5.74 0.57
C VAL A 104 -10.83 -6.33 0.11
N ILE A 105 -10.19 -7.10 0.97
CA ILE A 105 -8.86 -7.68 0.75
C ILE A 105 -8.82 -9.15 1.22
N TYR A 106 -7.80 -9.86 0.78
CA TYR A 106 -7.23 -11.01 1.44
C TYR A 106 -5.82 -10.64 1.93
N PHE A 107 -5.32 -11.30 2.98
CA PHE A 107 -3.99 -11.02 3.48
C PHE A 107 -3.30 -12.26 4.06
N ASN A 108 -1.97 -12.22 4.13
CA ASN A 108 -1.15 -13.20 4.83
C ASN A 108 -0.08 -12.48 5.65
N VAL A 109 0.22 -12.97 6.85
CA VAL A 109 1.35 -12.49 7.65
C VAL A 109 2.59 -13.27 7.25
N VAL A 110 3.67 -12.55 6.95
CA VAL A 110 4.96 -13.11 6.51
C VAL A 110 6.10 -12.59 7.38
N ASP A 111 7.16 -13.38 7.54
CA ASP A 111 8.39 -12.90 8.16
C ASP A 111 9.19 -12.06 7.16
N ARG A 112 9.73 -10.91 7.60
CA ARG A 112 10.56 -10.02 6.76
C ARG A 112 11.82 -10.72 6.26
N SER A 113 12.33 -11.71 6.97
CA SER A 113 13.48 -12.50 6.49
C SER A 113 13.14 -13.32 5.23
N GLU A 114 11.86 -13.60 4.98
CA GLU A 114 11.36 -14.30 3.80
C GLU A 114 10.87 -13.36 2.69
N GLU A 115 10.98 -12.03 2.89
CA GLU A 115 10.48 -10.99 1.99
C GLU A 115 10.90 -11.22 0.53
N LYS A 116 12.18 -11.54 0.28
CA LYS A 116 12.69 -11.81 -1.07
C LYS A 116 12.03 -13.04 -1.73
N SER A 117 11.75 -14.08 -0.95
CA SER A 117 11.10 -15.30 -1.44
C SER A 117 9.61 -15.08 -1.69
N TRP A 118 8.94 -14.38 -0.77
CA TRP A 118 7.53 -14.06 -0.88
C TRP A 118 7.24 -13.11 -2.05
N PHE A 119 7.99 -12.01 -2.20
CA PHE A 119 7.87 -11.13 -3.37
C PHE A 119 8.14 -11.88 -4.67
N SER A 120 9.14 -12.78 -4.73
CA SER A 120 9.37 -13.60 -5.93
C SER A 120 8.19 -14.53 -6.26
N LYS A 121 7.54 -15.10 -5.24
CA LYS A 121 6.38 -16.00 -5.40
C LYS A 121 5.12 -15.25 -5.81
N LEU A 122 4.94 -14.04 -5.30
CA LEU A 122 3.84 -13.15 -5.69
C LEU A 122 3.99 -12.71 -7.16
N MET A 123 5.20 -12.32 -7.56
CA MET A 123 5.54 -11.91 -8.92
C MET A 123 5.47 -13.07 -9.94
N ASN A 124 5.81 -14.29 -9.54
CA ASN A 124 5.77 -15.47 -10.40
C ASN A 124 4.35 -16.04 -10.64
N LYS A 125 3.31 -15.52 -9.99
CA LYS A 125 1.90 -15.88 -10.29
C LYS A 125 1.30 -15.09 -11.46
N ILE A 126 2.08 -14.23 -12.13
CA ILE A 126 1.66 -13.39 -13.27
C ILE A 126 2.42 -13.79 -14.56
N ILE A 127 2.61 -15.08 -14.79
CA ILE A 127 3.03 -15.65 -16.09
C ILE A 127 2.07 -16.78 -16.46
#